data_AF-A0A4U5TYH1-F1
#
_entry.id   AF-A0A4U5TYH1-F1
#
_cell.length_a   1.000
_cell.length_b   1.000
_cell.length_c   1.000
_cell.angle_alpha   90.00
_cell.angle_beta   90.00
_cell.angle_gamma   90.00
#
_symmetry.space_group_name_H-M   'P 1'
#
loop_
_entity.id
_entity.type
_entity.pdbx_description
1 polymer ?
#
loop_
_entity_poly.entity_id
_entity_poly.type
_entity_poly.pdbx_seq_one_letter_code
_entity_poly.pdbx_strand_id
1 'polypeptide(L)' 'MSCLPLQGLSVLCETIEECWDHEAEARLSAGCVEERVVQMQRQTSVTPPEEIVTVVTMVTNVDYPPKESSL' A
#
# COMPACT_ATOMS: atom_id res chain seq x y z
N MET A 1 19.20 -15.34 2.01
CA MET A 1 18.12 -15.32 1.01
C MET A 1 16.84 -15.75 1.72
N SER A 2 16.36 -14.88 2.61
CA SER A 2 15.17 -15.13 3.41
C SER A 2 13.96 -14.77 2.58
N CYS A 3 13.14 -15.78 2.25
CA CYS A 3 11.81 -15.58 1.66
C CYS A 3 10.97 -14.76 2.64
N LEU A 4 10.82 -13.45 2.40
CA LEU A 4 9.83 -12.63 3.11
C LEU A 4 8.43 -12.94 2.53
N PRO A 5 7.35 -12.80 3.32
CA PRO A 5 5.99 -13.20 2.94
C PRO A 5 5.40 -12.21 1.93
N LEU A 6 5.92 -12.25 0.70
CA LEU A 6 5.66 -11.29 -0.38
C LEU A 6 4.38 -11.61 -1.16
N GLN A 7 3.55 -12.57 -0.74
CA GLN A 7 2.38 -12.98 -1.51
C GLN A 7 1.43 -11.80 -1.75
N GLY A 8 1.22 -10.95 -0.75
CA GLY A 8 0.44 -9.71 -0.89
C GLY A 8 1.13 -8.67 -1.80
N LEU A 9 2.46 -8.64 -1.87
CA LEU A 9 3.15 -7.74 -2.80
C LEU A 9 3.05 -8.22 -4.25
N SER A 10 3.10 -9.54 -4.50
CA SER A 10 2.91 -10.13 -5.83
C SER A 10 1.58 -9.70 -6.45
N VAL A 11 0.50 -9.82 -5.68
CA VAL A 11 -0.85 -9.45 -6.14
C VAL A 11 -0.97 -7.94 -6.38
N LEU A 12 -0.25 -7.11 -5.62
CA LEU A 12 -0.19 -5.67 -5.88
C LEU A 12 0.54 -5.38 -7.19
N CYS A 13 1.69 -6.04 -7.42
CA CYS A 13 2.46 -5.89 -8.65
C CYS A 13 1.64 -6.30 -9.87
N GLU A 14 0.97 -7.45 -9.81
CA GLU A 14 0.05 -7.94 -10.86
C GLU A 14 -1.07 -6.92 -11.11
N THR A 15 -1.69 -6.38 -10.06
CA THR A 15 -2.75 -5.36 -10.19
C THR A 15 -2.22 -4.08 -10.84
N ILE A 16 -0.99 -3.65 -10.52
CA ILE A 16 -0.35 -2.45 -11.12
C ILE A 16 -0.06 -2.67 -12.61
N GLU A 17 0.40 -3.86 -13.00
CA GLU A 17 0.62 -4.20 -14.41
C GLU A 17 -0.69 -4.15 -15.20
N GLU A 18 -1.78 -4.70 -14.66
CA GLU A 18 -3.11 -4.63 -15.29
C GLU A 18 -3.70 -3.20 -15.34
N CYS A 19 -3.27 -2.28 -14.46
CA CYS A 19 -3.68 -0.88 -14.53
C CYS A 19 -3.08 -0.16 -15.75
N TRP A 20 -1.91 -0.61 -16.21
CA TRP A 20 -1.18 -0.01 -17.31
C TRP A 20 -1.12 -0.92 -18.54
N ASP A 21 -2.20 -1.67 -18.77
CA ASP A 21 -2.31 -2.54 -19.93
C ASP A 21 -2.20 -1.75 -21.25
N HIS A 22 -1.69 -2.43 -22.29
CA HIS A 22 -1.57 -1.90 -23.63
C HIS A 22 -2.94 -1.53 -24.21
N GLU A 23 -3.95 -2.35 -23.93
CA GLU A 23 -5.32 -2.19 -24.42
C GLU A 23 -6.15 -1.38 -23.42
N ALA A 24 -6.69 -0.24 -23.85
CA ALA A 24 -7.39 0.67 -22.95
C ALA A 24 -8.66 0.05 -22.35
N GLU A 25 -9.37 -0.78 -23.10
CA GLU A 25 -10.55 -1.51 -22.62
C GLU A 25 -10.23 -2.62 -21.61
N ALA A 26 -8.99 -3.12 -21.59
CA ALA A 26 -8.55 -4.18 -20.67
C ALA A 26 -8.04 -3.63 -19.33
N ARG A 27 -7.71 -2.34 -19.27
CA ARG A 27 -7.25 -1.68 -18.04
C ARG A 27 -8.31 -1.76 -16.96
N LEU A 28 -7.85 -2.06 -15.74
CA LEU A 28 -8.73 -2.04 -14.58
C LEU A 28 -9.33 -0.65 -14.35
N SER A 29 -10.62 -0.62 -14.03
CA SER A 29 -11.26 0.59 -13.53
C SER A 29 -10.77 0.89 -12.11
N ALA A 30 -10.83 2.16 -11.70
CA ALA A 30 -10.44 2.57 -10.35
C ALA A 30 -11.19 1.79 -9.25
N GLY A 31 -12.49 1.53 -9.44
CA GLY A 31 -13.28 0.73 -8.51
C GLY A 31 -12.83 -0.73 -8.45
N CYS A 32 -12.45 -1.32 -9.59
CA CYS A 32 -11.94 -2.68 -9.62
C CYS A 32 -10.60 -2.82 -8.88
N VAL A 33 -9.72 -1.81 -9.01
CA VAL A 33 -8.45 -1.76 -8.26
C VAL A 33 -8.71 -1.60 -6.75
N GLU A 34 -9.63 -0.72 -6.37
CA GLU A 34 -10.02 -0.51 -4.96
C GLU A 34 -10.51 -1.82 -4.32
N GLU A 35 -11.41 -2.53 -4.98
CA GLU A 35 -11.94 -3.81 -4.48
C GLU A 35 -10.84 -4.84 -4.23
N ARG A 36 -9.88 -4.95 -5.17
CA ARG A 36 -8.74 -5.87 -5.03
C ARG A 36 -7.84 -5.46 -3.87
N VAL A 37 -7.49 -4.18 -3.73
CA VAL A 37 -6.64 -3.69 -2.63
C VAL A 37 -7.30 -3.90 -1.27
N VAL A 38 -8.60 -3.61 -1.14
CA VAL A 38 -9.36 -3.83 0.10
C VAL A 38 -9.42 -5.33 0.44
N GLN A 39 -9.63 -6.19 -0.56
CA GLN A 39 -9.62 -7.63 -0.36
C GLN A 39 -8.24 -8.12 0.13
N MET A 40 -7.17 -7.61 -0.45
CA MET A 40 -5.80 -7.94 -0.04
C MET A 40 -5.50 -7.45 1.38
N GLN A 41 -5.92 -6.24 1.74
CA GLN A 41 -5.79 -5.70 3.10
C GLN A 41 -6.50 -6.56 4.15
N ARG A 42 -7.59 -7.24 3.79
CA ARG A 42 -8.29 -8.18 4.68
C ARG A 42 -7.57 -9.52 4.81
N GLN A 43 -6.86 -9.94 3.78
CA GLN A 43 -6.15 -11.22 3.72
C GLN A 43 -4.75 -11.15 4.33
N THR A 44 -4.09 -10.00 4.23
CA THR A 44 -2.88 -9.71 5.01
C THR A 44 -3.33 -9.24 6.40
N SER A 45 -2.84 -9.85 7.47
CA SER A 45 -3.09 -9.35 8.83
C SER A 45 -2.34 -8.03 8.98
N VAL A 46 -2.92 -6.93 8.53
CA VAL A 46 -2.35 -5.60 8.64
C VAL A 46 -2.29 -5.26 10.12
N THR A 47 -1.10 -5.30 10.70
CA THR A 47 -0.81 -4.60 11.95
C THR A 47 -1.22 -3.13 11.75
N PRO A 48 -1.97 -2.54 12.69
CA PRO A 48 -2.64 -1.26 12.48
C PRO A 48 -1.66 -0.19 11.99
N PRO A 49 -2.13 0.79 11.20
CA PRO A 49 -1.28 1.80 10.54
C PRO A 49 -0.39 2.59 11.50
N GLU A 50 -0.67 2.60 12.81
CA GLU A 50 0.14 3.25 13.83
C GLU A 50 1.56 2.67 13.94
N GLU A 51 1.75 1.38 13.67
CA GLU A 51 3.06 0.71 13.76
C GLU A 51 3.91 0.92 12.48
N ILE A 52 3.25 1.14 11.34
CA ILE A 52 3.92 1.39 10.05
C ILE A 52 4.45 2.83 10.01
N VAL A 53 3.67 3.80 10.52
CA VAL A 53 4.09 5.21 10.63
C VAL A 53 5.33 5.33 11.51
N THR A 54 5.40 4.60 12.63
CA THR A 54 6.56 4.63 13.51
C THR A 54 7.81 4.18 12.77
N VAL A 55 7.78 3.03 12.08
CA VAL A 55 8.94 2.53 11.30
C VAL A 55 9.37 3.52 10.22
N VAL A 56 8.44 4.10 9.46
CA VAL A 56 8.78 5.09 8.43
C VAL A 56 9.40 6.35 9.06
N THR A 57 8.95 6.78 10.24
CA THR A 57 9.47 7.98 10.93
C THR A 57 10.83 7.76 11.59
N MET A 58 11.20 6.54 11.99
CA MET A 58 12.55 6.27 12.51
C MET A 58 13.58 6.05 11.40
N VAL A 59 13.15 5.52 10.24
CA VAL A 59 14.04 5.21 9.12
C VAL A 59 14.22 6.41 8.19
N THR A 60 13.18 7.24 8.05
CA THR A 60 13.26 8.52 7.37
C THR A 60 13.30 9.58 8.47
N ASN A 61 14.44 10.25 8.64
CA ASN A 61 14.63 11.36 9.58
C ASN A 61 13.80 12.60 9.14
N VAL A 62 12.50 12.42 8.92
CA VAL A 62 11.54 13.47 8.54
C VAL A 62 11.07 14.08 9.85
N ASP A 63 11.86 15.05 10.32
CA ASP A 63 11.44 16.03 11.31
C ASP A 63 10.22 16.77 10.73
N TYR A 64 9.03 16.27 11.03
CA TYR A 64 7.80 17.02 10.80
C TYR A 64 7.67 17.97 11.99
N PRO A 65 7.81 19.29 11.82
CA PRO A 65 7.57 20.21 12.92
C PRO A 65 6.12 19.99 13.39
N PRO A 66 5.87 19.92 14.70
CA PRO A 66 4.51 19.75 15.20
C PRO A 66 3.67 20.88 14.61
N LYS A 67 2.59 20.52 13.92
CA LYS A 67 1.56 21.49 13.56
C LYS A 67 1.10 22.14 14.85
N GLU A 68 1.38 23.44 14.95
CA GLU A 68 0.99 24.33 16.03
C GLU A 68 -0.47 24.04 16.41
N SER A 69 -0.67 23.46 17.59
CA SER A 69 -1.99 23.33 18.18
C SER A 69 -2.16 24.52 19.11
N SER A 70 -3.06 25.42 18.70
CA SER A 70 -3.34 26.72 19.29
C SER A 70 -3.50 26.72 20.82
N LEU A 71 -2.90 27.73 21.45
CA LEU A 71 -3.57 28.68 22.36
C LEU A 71 -2.70 29.93 22.57
#